data_AF-W6MKW6-F1
#
_entry.id   AF-W6MKW6-F1
#
_cell.length_a   1.000
_cell.length_b   1.000
_cell.length_c   1.000
_cell.angle_alpha   90.00
_cell.angle_beta   90.00
_cell.angle_gamma   90.00
#
_symmetry.space_group_name_H-M   'P 1'
#
loop_
_entity.id
_entity.type
_entity.pdbx_description
1 polymer ?
#
loop_
_entity_poly.entity_id
_entity_poly.type
_entity_poly.pdbx_seq_one_letter_code
_entity_poly.pdbx_strand_id
1 'polypeptide(L)'
;MWYSPSSARFLFSFQQDIFATMSNRASTYYTKGNHVMSPALLRARKPYFWRNMAGLVVLGGISASVYIYTYTFLTKDDFEDIPIPPISDEKLAVLKKEYEASKQKK
;
A
#
# COMPACT_ATOMS: atom_id res chain seq x y z
N MET A 1 -55.94 22.21 49.65
CA MET A 1 -54.71 22.67 48.98
C MET A 1 -53.54 21.99 49.67
N TRP A 2 -53.01 20.90 49.12
CA TRP A 2 -51.85 20.21 49.69
C TRP A 2 -50.96 19.71 48.55
N TYR A 3 -49.79 20.35 48.40
CA TYR A 3 -48.69 19.87 47.57
C TYR A 3 -47.60 19.41 48.53
N SER A 4 -47.29 18.11 48.54
CA SER A 4 -46.22 17.55 49.36
C SER A 4 -44.86 17.94 48.77
N PRO A 5 -43.93 18.56 49.54
CA PRO A 5 -42.63 19.04 49.03
C PRO A 5 -41.67 17.96 48.50
N SER A 6 -42.02 16.69 48.62
CA SER A 6 -41.14 15.54 48.33
C SER A 6 -41.10 15.17 46.85
N SER A 7 -42.19 15.38 46.11
CA SER A 7 -42.30 14.99 44.70
C SER A 7 -41.54 15.93 43.75
N ALA A 8 -41.39 17.20 44.12
CA ALA A 8 -40.67 18.19 43.31
C ALA A 8 -39.14 17.93 43.26
N ARG A 9 -38.55 17.43 44.36
CA ARG A 9 -37.11 17.11 44.40
C ARG A 9 -36.75 15.89 43.55
N PHE A 10 -37.64 14.90 43.48
CA PHE A 10 -37.43 13.70 42.67
C PHE A 10 -37.52 13.98 41.17
N LEU A 11 -38.45 14.85 40.76
CA LEU A 11 -38.58 15.27 39.36
C LEU A 11 -37.39 16.15 38.93
N PHE A 12 -36.84 16.96 39.82
CA PHE A 12 -35.68 17.82 39.51
C PHE A 12 -34.37 17.03 39.36
N SER A 13 -34.14 15.99 40.18
CA SER A 13 -32.96 15.12 40.04
C SER A 13 -33.04 14.22 38.81
N PHE A 14 -34.21 13.65 38.54
CA PHE A 14 -34.43 12.79 37.37
C PHE A 14 -34.26 13.54 36.04
N GLN A 15 -34.69 14.81 35.98
CA GLN A 15 -34.50 15.66 34.81
C GLN A 15 -33.01 15.97 34.56
N GLN A 16 -32.21 16.16 35.62
CA GLN A 16 -30.78 16.42 35.52
C GLN A 16 -29.99 15.18 35.06
N ASP A 17 -30.39 13.99 35.49
CA ASP A 17 -29.77 12.73 35.05
C ASP A 17 -30.03 12.45 33.56
N ILE A 18 -31.24 12.76 33.07
CA ILE A 18 -31.57 12.64 31.64
C ILE A 18 -30.75 13.64 30.81
N PHE A 19 -30.62 14.90 31.26
CA PHE A 19 -29.83 15.90 30.54
C PHE A 19 -28.32 15.60 30.56
N ALA A 20 -27.79 15.09 31.67
CA ALA A 20 -26.38 14.69 31.79
C ALA A 20 -26.03 13.53 30.84
N THR A 21 -26.96 12.59 30.63
CA THR A 21 -26.81 11.46 29.68
C THR A 21 -26.95 11.87 28.20
N MET A 22 -27.62 12.99 27.88
CA MET A 22 -27.84 13.40 26.50
C MET A 22 -26.77 14.34 25.92
N SER A 23 -25.89 14.91 26.75
CA SER A 23 -24.90 15.91 26.32
C SER A 23 -23.75 15.38 25.43
N ASN A 24 -23.63 14.05 25.26
CA ASN A 24 -22.51 13.42 24.55
C ASN A 24 -22.96 12.49 23.40
N ARG A 25 -23.85 12.98 22.52
CA ARG A 25 -24.43 12.17 21.41
C ARG A 25 -24.05 12.61 19.99
N ALA A 26 -22.99 13.40 19.82
CA ALA A 26 -22.36 13.57 18.51
C ALA A 26 -21.06 12.76 18.48
N SER A 27 -21.11 11.53 17.97
CA SER A 27 -19.90 10.73 17.76
C SER A 27 -19.09 11.33 16.60
N THR A 28 -18.17 12.24 16.91
CA THR A 28 -17.23 12.76 15.94
C THR A 28 -16.41 11.60 15.33
N TYR A 29 -16.26 11.58 14.00
CA TYR A 29 -15.53 10.55 13.26
C TYR A 29 -14.04 10.45 13.64
N TYR A 30 -13.52 11.52 14.22
CA TYR A 30 -12.14 11.66 14.69
C TYR A 30 -12.12 11.91 16.20
N THR A 31 -11.09 11.38 16.84
CA THR A 31 -10.83 11.66 18.26
C THR A 31 -10.38 13.11 18.41
N LYS A 32 -11.04 13.86 19.30
CA LYS A 32 -10.70 15.26 19.59
C LYS A 32 -9.25 15.34 20.08
N GLY A 33 -8.43 16.19 19.46
CA GLY A 33 -7.01 16.40 19.78
C GLY A 33 -6.06 15.58 18.91
N ASN A 34 -6.33 14.28 18.74
CA ASN A 34 -5.35 13.36 18.17
C ASN A 34 -5.50 13.20 16.64
N HIS A 35 -6.59 13.69 16.04
CA HIS A 35 -6.95 13.52 14.61
C HIS A 35 -6.93 12.07 14.11
N VAL A 36 -6.87 11.09 15.02
CA VAL A 36 -6.94 9.67 14.72
C VAL A 36 -8.39 9.26 14.51
N MET A 37 -8.60 8.28 13.65
CA MET A 37 -9.89 7.61 13.47
C MET A 37 -10.44 7.07 14.78
N SER A 38 -11.75 7.23 15.00
CA SER A 38 -12.40 6.65 16.18
C SER A 38 -12.36 5.11 16.14
N PRO A 39 -12.30 4.42 17.29
CA PRO A 39 -12.27 2.96 17.35
C PRO A 39 -13.54 2.31 16.74
N ALA A 40 -14.66 3.01 16.76
CA ALA A 40 -15.89 2.59 16.08
C ALA A 40 -15.71 2.55 14.55
N LEU A 41 -15.04 3.55 13.98
CA LEU A 41 -14.75 3.61 12.55
C LEU A 41 -13.75 2.52 12.14
N LEU A 42 -12.70 2.28 12.94
CA LEU A 42 -11.74 1.20 12.69
C LEU A 42 -12.42 -0.17 12.60
N ARG A 43 -13.41 -0.46 13.44
CA ARG A 43 -14.19 -1.71 13.37
C ARG A 43 -14.99 -1.81 12.07
N ALA A 44 -15.65 -0.73 11.66
CA ALA A 44 -16.48 -0.70 10.46
C ALA A 44 -15.69 -1.00 9.17
N ARG A 45 -14.40 -0.63 9.12
CA ARG A 45 -13.54 -0.86 7.94
C ARG A 45 -12.80 -2.20 7.93
N LYS A 46 -12.75 -2.93 9.06
CA LYS A 46 -12.11 -4.26 9.14
C LYS A 46 -12.51 -5.23 8.01
N PRO A 47 -13.80 -5.40 7.68
CA PRO A 47 -14.20 -6.40 6.67
C PRO A 47 -13.79 -6.03 5.24
N TYR A 48 -13.58 -4.75 4.95
CA TYR A 48 -13.24 -4.29 3.59
C TYR A 48 -11.74 -4.33 3.30
N PHE A 49 -10.89 -4.41 4.33
CA PHE A 49 -9.43 -4.37 4.14
C PHE A 49 -8.95 -5.48 3.20
N TRP A 50 -9.36 -6.72 3.46
CA TRP A 50 -8.96 -7.87 2.63
C TRP A 50 -9.49 -7.80 1.20
N ARG A 51 -10.72 -7.32 1.01
CA ARG A 51 -11.33 -7.18 -0.33
C ARG A 51 -10.59 -6.13 -1.18
N ASN A 52 -10.19 -5.01 -0.57
CA ASN A 52 -9.42 -3.98 -1.25
C ASN A 52 -7.97 -4.42 -1.50
N MET A 53 -7.35 -5.13 -0.55
CA MET A 53 -6.00 -5.70 -0.74
C MET A 53 -5.98 -6.72 -1.88
N ALA A 54 -7.00 -7.57 -2.01
CA ALA A 54 -7.08 -8.49 -3.14
C ALA A 54 -7.05 -7.75 -4.49
N GLY A 55 -7.80 -6.65 -4.63
CA GLY A 55 -7.75 -5.81 -5.82
C GLY A 55 -6.37 -5.22 -6.10
N LEU A 56 -5.68 -4.72 -5.07
CA LEU A 56 -4.31 -4.22 -5.21
C LEU A 56 -3.32 -5.32 -5.61
N VAL A 57 -3.44 -6.51 -5.04
CA VAL A 57 -2.58 -7.65 -5.37
C VAL A 57 -2.80 -8.09 -6.80
N VAL A 58 -4.05 -8.11 -7.29
CA VAL A 58 -4.33 -8.43 -8.69
C VAL A 58 -3.72 -7.38 -9.62
N LEU A 59 -3.96 -6.10 -9.37
CA LEU A 59 -3.44 -5.01 -10.20
C LEU A 59 -1.90 -4.96 -10.21
N GLY A 60 -1.29 -5.07 -9.03
CA GLY A 60 0.17 -5.09 -8.87
C GLY A 60 0.78 -6.37 -9.42
N GLY A 61 0.13 -7.51 -9.22
CA GLY A 61 0.56 -8.82 -9.71
C GLY A 61 0.57 -8.90 -11.23
N ILE A 62 -0.46 -8.37 -11.91
CA ILE A 62 -0.49 -8.30 -13.38
C ILE A 62 0.66 -7.43 -13.89
N SER A 63 0.82 -6.23 -13.33
CA SER A 63 1.90 -5.31 -13.75
C SER A 63 3.30 -5.92 -13.56
N ALA A 64 3.54 -6.52 -12.38
CA ALA A 64 4.81 -7.18 -12.07
C ALA A 64 5.03 -8.44 -12.93
N SER A 65 3.98 -9.22 -13.18
CA SER A 65 4.01 -10.41 -14.03
C SER A 65 4.50 -10.08 -15.44
N VAL A 66 3.94 -9.03 -16.06
CA VAL A 66 4.34 -8.61 -17.40
C VAL A 66 5.81 -8.18 -17.40
N TYR A 67 6.23 -7.37 -16.43
CA TYR A 67 7.62 -6.92 -16.33
C TYR A 67 8.61 -8.09 -16.13
N ILE A 68 8.31 -9.02 -15.22
CA ILE A 68 9.19 -10.17 -14.95
C ILE A 68 9.22 -11.08 -16.17
N TYR A 69 8.09 -11.29 -16.85
CA TYR A 69 8.03 -12.09 -18.06
C TYR A 69 8.91 -11.48 -19.15
N THR A 70 8.76 -10.19 -19.44
CA THR A 70 9.57 -9.53 -20.48
C THR A 70 11.05 -9.52 -20.11
N TYR A 71 11.39 -9.26 -18.85
CA TYR A 71 12.77 -9.30 -18.37
C TYR A 71 13.39 -10.69 -18.54
N THR A 72 12.70 -11.74 -18.08
CA THR A 72 13.20 -13.13 -18.19
C THR A 72 13.25 -13.63 -19.61
N PHE A 73 12.36 -13.16 -20.49
CA PHE A 73 12.37 -13.47 -21.91
C PHE A 73 13.55 -12.80 -22.63
N LEU A 74 13.76 -11.50 -22.44
CA LEU A 74 14.85 -10.75 -23.10
C LEU A 74 16.23 -11.14 -22.58
N THR A 75 16.34 -11.63 -21.34
CA THR A 75 17.65 -12.05 -20.77
C THR A 75 18.12 -13.38 -21.35
N LYS A 76 17.27 -14.14 -22.06
CA LYS A 76 17.68 -15.34 -22.77
C LYS A 76 18.33 -14.92 -24.09
N ASP A 77 19.64 -14.72 -24.03
CA ASP A 77 20.45 -14.33 -25.18
C ASP A 77 20.83 -15.58 -26.00
N ASP A 78 19.88 -16.07 -26.80
CA ASP A 78 20.09 -17.23 -27.68
C ASP A 78 20.82 -16.78 -28.95
N PHE A 79 22.14 -16.56 -28.84
CA PHE A 79 23.03 -16.21 -29.96
C PHE A 79 23.29 -17.35 -30.96
N GLU A 80 22.57 -18.47 -30.85
CA GLU A 80 22.80 -19.67 -31.67
C GLU A 80 22.54 -19.42 -33.17
N ASP A 81 21.63 -18.48 -33.49
CA ASP A 81 21.22 -18.19 -34.87
C ASP A 81 22.10 -17.14 -35.57
N ILE A 82 23.13 -16.61 -34.91
CA ILE A 82 24.03 -15.61 -35.52
C ILE A 82 25.22 -16.34 -36.15
N PRO A 83 25.27 -16.53 -37.49
CA PRO A 83 26.45 -17.08 -38.13
C PRO A 83 27.63 -16.13 -37.95
N ILE A 84 28.68 -16.59 -37.27
CA ILE A 84 29.92 -15.83 -37.11
C ILE A 84 30.54 -15.69 -38.51
N PRO A 85 30.72 -14.46 -39.03
CA PRO A 85 31.36 -14.27 -40.32
C PRO A 85 32.80 -14.80 -40.26
N PRO A 86 33.28 -15.52 -41.29
CA PRO A 86 34.65 -16.01 -41.30
C PRO A 86 35.63 -14.83 -41.29
N ILE A 87 36.44 -14.77 -40.24
CA ILE A 87 37.47 -13.73 -40.05
C ILE A 87 38.79 -14.28 -40.59
N SER A 88 39.52 -13.52 -41.39
CA SER A 88 40.86 -13.92 -41.82
C SER A 88 41.84 -13.94 -40.62
N ASP A 89 42.75 -14.91 -40.59
CA ASP A 89 43.73 -15.09 -39.51
C ASP A 89 44.57 -13.82 -39.25
N GLU A 90 44.84 -13.05 -40.30
CA GLU A 90 45.55 -11.77 -40.23
C GLU A 90 44.78 -10.71 -39.44
N LYS A 91 43.45 -10.61 -39.66
CA LYS A 91 42.61 -9.67 -38.92
C LYS A 91 42.45 -10.08 -37.46
N LEU A 92 42.40 -11.38 -37.16
CA LEU A 92 42.35 -11.87 -35.78
C LEU A 92 43.59 -11.46 -34.98
N ALA A 93 44.78 -11.51 -35.59
CA ALA A 93 46.02 -11.09 -34.96
C ALA A 93 46.03 -9.58 -34.66
N VAL A 94 45.49 -8.75 -35.55
CA VAL A 94 45.35 -7.30 -35.35
C VAL A 94 44.33 -7.00 -34.24
N LEU A 95 43.15 -7.62 -34.30
CA LEU A 95 42.08 -7.45 -33.30
C LEU A 95 42.53 -7.84 -31.88
N LYS A 96 43.30 -8.93 -31.73
CA LYS A 96 43.87 -9.34 -30.43
C LYS A 96 44.84 -8.30 -29.87
N LYS A 97 45.73 -7.75 -30.72
CA LYS A 97 46.66 -6.69 -30.33
C LYS A 97 45.93 -5.41 -29.89
N GLU A 98 44.89 -5.01 -30.62
CA GLU A 98 44.06 -3.85 -30.27
C GLU A 98 43.30 -4.07 -28.96
N TYR A 99 42.74 -5.26 -28.75
CA TYR A 99 42.04 -5.62 -27.51
C TYR A 99 42.99 -5.56 -26.30
N GLU A 100 44.18 -6.15 -26.41
CA GLU A 100 45.20 -6.11 -25.36
C GLU A 100 45.66 -4.68 -25.04
N ALA A 101 45.87 -3.85 -26.07
CA ALA A 101 46.20 -2.44 -25.89
C ALA A 101 45.06 -1.66 -25.20
N SER A 102 43.80 -1.94 -25.54
CA SER A 102 42.63 -1.30 -24.91
C SER A 102 42.44 -1.71 -23.46
N LYS A 103 42.74 -2.97 -23.13
CA LYS A 103 42.65 -3.53 -21.77
C LYS A 103 43.73 -2.97 -20.84
N GLN A 104 44.93 -2.68 -21.36
CA GLN A 104 46.01 -2.04 -20.61
C GLN A 104 45.82 -0.53 -20.41
N LYS A 105 45.01 0.11 -21.26
CA LYS A 105 44.72 1.56 -21.19
C LYS A 105 43.57 1.91 -20.24
N LYS A 106 42.80 0.91 -19.78
CA LYS A 106 41.69 1.04 -18.84
C LYS A 106 42.16 0.78 -17.42
#